data_AF-A0A5Y2SJE2-F1
#
_entry.id   AF-A0A5Y2SJE2-F1
#
_cell.length_a   1.000
_cell.length_b   1.000
_cell.length_c   1.000
_cell.angle_alpha   90.00
_cell.angle_beta   90.00
_cell.angle_gamma   90.00
#
_symmetry.space_group_name_H-M   'P 1'
#
loop_
_entity.id
_entity.type
_entity.pdbx_description
1 polymer ?
#
loop_
_entity_poly.entity_id
_entity_poly.type
_entity_poly.pdbx_seq_one_letter_code
_entity_poly.pdbx_strand_id
1 'polypeptide(L)'
;MKRSELERDAAYILDELKHRDYEIPTNGQILKIIFSQLGIVYAIQIFFISVDMFINVGAGGYHYFDTIILAFGSNAFFSLAFIMSCYNFVCMRIILGSEIRNQSVLIRLIEKKIRFYSVFLLFVNIMVGLILLWTGERFVSGLGFSWFVTFLVSVLCLQGSLSRYMTPAVVSSLSKVKELLSATPK
;
A
#
# COMPACT_ATOMS: atom_id res chain seq x y z
N MET A 1 17.10 17.86 -6.89
CA MET A 1 17.88 16.63 -6.81
C MET A 1 18.54 16.42 -8.14
N LYS A 2 19.87 16.39 -8.18
CA LYS A 2 20.62 16.22 -9.43
C LYS A 2 20.69 14.75 -9.79
N ARG A 3 20.83 14.44 -11.09
CA ARG A 3 20.98 13.05 -11.57
C ARG A 3 22.15 12.33 -10.91
N SER A 4 23.30 12.99 -10.79
CA SER A 4 24.51 12.44 -10.16
C SER A 4 24.32 12.08 -8.68
N GLU A 5 23.50 12.83 -7.95
CA GLU A 5 23.16 12.53 -6.55
C GLU A 5 22.31 11.26 -6.45
N LEU A 6 21.35 11.06 -7.36
CA LEU A 6 20.51 9.87 -7.42
C LEU A 6 21.33 8.61 -7.77
N GLU A 7 22.22 8.73 -8.75
CA GLU A 7 23.09 7.62 -9.16
C GLU A 7 24.06 7.23 -8.04
N ARG A 8 24.64 8.21 -7.34
CA ARG A 8 25.50 7.98 -6.18
C ARG A 8 24.75 7.33 -5.03
N ASP A 9 23.53 7.78 -4.74
CA ASP A 9 22.69 7.22 -3.67
C ASP A 9 22.28 5.77 -3.98
N ALA A 10 21.94 5.47 -5.25
CA ALA A 10 21.63 4.11 -5.68
C ALA A 10 22.85 3.18 -5.61
N ALA A 11 24.05 3.69 -5.94
CA ALA A 11 25.30 2.94 -5.78
C ALA A 11 25.62 2.68 -4.30
N TYR A 12 25.41 3.67 -3.42
CA TYR A 12 25.56 3.52 -1.98
C TYR A 12 24.66 2.42 -1.41
N ILE A 13 23.38 2.39 -1.78
CA ILE A 13 22.45 1.33 -1.33
C ILE A 13 22.94 -0.06 -1.76
N LEU A 14 23.41 -0.19 -3.00
CA LEU A 14 23.92 -1.46 -3.52
C LEU A 14 25.20 -1.90 -2.81
N ASP A 15 26.08 -0.96 -2.49
CA ASP A 15 27.36 -1.24 -1.83
C ASP A 15 27.15 -1.69 -0.38
N GLU A 16 26.30 -0.99 0.37
CA GLU A 16 25.91 -1.39 1.73
C GLU A 16 25.28 -2.78 1.75
N LEU A 17 24.38 -3.08 0.82
CA LEU A 17 23.75 -4.40 0.72
C LEU A 17 24.72 -5.54 0.38
N LYS A 18 25.84 -5.25 -0.29
CA LYS A 18 26.86 -6.26 -0.59
C LYS A 18 27.75 -6.55 0.62
N HIS A 19 28.02 -5.54 1.44
CA HIS A 19 28.95 -5.65 2.56
C HIS A 19 28.26 -6.00 3.88
N ARG A 20 26.95 -5.80 3.98
CA ARG A 20 26.16 -6.14 5.16
C ARG A 20 25.60 -7.55 5.04
N ASP A 21 25.86 -8.39 6.04
CA ASP A 21 25.18 -9.68 6.20
C ASP A 21 23.76 -9.40 6.72
N TYR A 22 22.80 -9.30 5.79
CA TYR A 22 21.41 -8.98 6.12
C TYR A 22 20.59 -10.24 6.32
N GLU A 23 19.76 -10.25 7.36
CA GLU A 23 18.81 -11.34 7.59
C GLU A 23 17.62 -11.22 6.62
N ILE A 24 17.33 -12.29 5.88
CA ILE A 24 16.17 -12.33 4.98
C ILE A 24 14.90 -12.41 5.86
N PRO A 25 13.97 -11.44 5.75
CA PRO A 25 12.79 -11.41 6.60
C PRO A 25 11.86 -12.58 6.29
N THR A 26 11.28 -13.15 7.34
CA THR A 26 10.27 -14.21 7.20
C THR A 26 8.96 -13.66 6.66
N ASN A 27 8.19 -14.51 5.95
CA ASN A 27 6.88 -14.13 5.43
C ASN A 27 5.96 -13.58 6.54
N GLY A 28 6.05 -14.12 7.76
CA GLY A 28 5.29 -13.63 8.91
C GLY A 28 5.61 -12.18 9.28
N GLN A 29 6.88 -11.78 9.26
CA GLN A 29 7.29 -10.40 9.54
C GLN A 29 6.78 -9.43 8.47
N ILE A 30 6.85 -9.84 7.19
CA ILE A 30 6.35 -9.03 6.05
C ILE A 30 4.84 -8.88 6.15
N LEU A 31 4.12 -10.00 6.26
CA LEU A 31 2.66 -10.01 6.29
C LEU A 31 2.09 -9.30 7.51
N LYS A 32 2.75 -9.37 8.68
CA LYS A 32 2.32 -8.63 9.88
C LYS A 32 2.21 -7.13 9.62
N ILE A 33 3.17 -6.55 8.90
CA ILE A 33 3.16 -5.11 8.57
C ILE A 33 2.02 -4.80 7.59
N ILE A 34 1.83 -5.65 6.57
CA ILE A 34 0.79 -5.46 5.55
C ILE A 34 -0.61 -5.59 6.18
N PHE A 35 -0.84 -6.64 6.97
CA PHE A 35 -2.11 -6.87 7.66
C PHE A 35 -2.42 -5.80 8.70
N SER A 36 -1.41 -5.22 9.36
CA SER A 36 -1.63 -4.09 10.26
C SER A 36 -2.23 -2.87 9.53
N GLN A 37 -1.83 -2.62 8.28
CA GLN A 37 -2.41 -1.54 7.47
C GLN A 37 -3.81 -1.91 6.96
N LEU A 38 -4.01 -3.15 6.51
CA LEU A 38 -5.33 -3.65 6.10
C LEU A 38 -6.34 -3.59 7.26
N GLY A 39 -5.90 -3.85 8.50
CA GLY A 39 -6.74 -3.73 9.68
C GLY A 39 -7.42 -2.37 9.82
N ILE A 40 -6.72 -1.28 9.45
CA ILE A 40 -7.28 0.08 9.45
C ILE A 40 -8.40 0.20 8.39
N VAL A 41 -8.17 -0.35 7.19
CA VAL A 41 -9.16 -0.33 6.10
C VAL A 41 -10.43 -1.08 6.50
N TYR A 42 -10.28 -2.29 7.04
CA TYR A 42 -11.42 -3.08 7.51
C TYR A 42 -12.14 -2.44 8.70
N ALA A 43 -11.43 -1.79 9.62
CA ALA A 43 -12.04 -1.05 10.72
C ALA A 43 -12.92 0.11 10.21
N ILE A 44 -12.43 0.89 9.23
CA ILE A 44 -13.20 1.95 8.59
C ILE A 44 -14.43 1.37 7.89
N GLN A 45 -14.27 0.26 7.17
CA GLN A 45 -15.37 -0.38 6.46
C GLN A 45 -16.45 -0.89 7.42
N ILE A 46 -16.07 -1.55 8.51
CA ILE A 46 -17.00 -2.00 9.55
C ILE A 46 -17.72 -0.79 10.15
N PHE A 47 -17.00 0.29 10.45
CA PHE A 47 -17.61 1.52 10.97
C PHE A 47 -18.71 2.05 10.03
N PHE A 48 -18.41 2.23 8.73
CA PHE A 48 -19.41 2.72 7.77
C PHE A 48 -20.61 1.78 7.62
N ILE A 49 -20.37 0.45 7.58
CA ILE A 49 -21.46 -0.54 7.52
C ILE A 49 -22.32 -0.46 8.78
N SER A 50 -21.73 -0.34 9.96
CA SER A 50 -22.47 -0.21 11.22
C SER A 50 -23.29 1.07 11.28
N VAL A 51 -22.76 2.20 10.80
CA VAL A 51 -23.51 3.46 10.70
C VAL A 51 -24.69 3.31 9.72
N ASP A 52 -24.47 2.69 8.56
CA ASP A 52 -25.53 2.46 7.57
C ASP A 52 -26.66 1.59 8.12
N MET A 53 -26.30 0.52 8.85
CA MET A 53 -27.28 -0.35 9.51
C MET A 53 -28.09 0.40 10.58
N PHE A 54 -27.43 1.26 11.37
CA PHE A 54 -28.11 2.02 12.43
C PHE A 54 -29.12 3.03 11.86
N ILE A 55 -28.75 3.73 10.78
CA ILE A 55 -29.64 4.70 10.11
C ILE A 55 -30.87 4.00 9.53
N ASN A 56 -30.71 2.80 8.98
CA ASN A 56 -31.75 2.12 8.20
C ASN A 56 -32.47 0.98 8.97
N VAL A 57 -32.22 0.82 10.27
CA VAL A 57 -32.78 -0.28 11.08
C VAL A 57 -34.32 -0.28 11.14
N GLY A 58 -34.94 0.89 10.95
CA GLY A 58 -36.40 1.06 10.92
C GLY A 58 -37.05 0.83 9.56
N ALA A 59 -36.26 0.73 8.48
CA ALA A 59 -36.75 0.41 7.15
C ALA A 59 -36.82 -1.12 7.03
N GLY A 60 -38.01 -1.70 7.20
CA GLY A 60 -38.26 -3.15 7.25
C GLY A 60 -37.85 -3.98 6.01
N GLY A 61 -37.06 -3.44 5.09
CA GLY A 61 -36.57 -4.07 3.86
C GLY A 61 -35.05 -4.04 3.67
N TYR A 62 -34.24 -3.69 4.67
CA TYR A 62 -32.78 -3.63 4.51
C TYR A 62 -32.16 -5.04 4.35
N HIS A 63 -31.47 -5.31 3.23
CA HIS A 63 -30.79 -6.59 2.99
C HIS A 63 -29.37 -6.57 3.61
N TYR A 64 -29.31 -6.88 4.90
CA TYR A 64 -28.06 -6.91 5.68
C TYR A 64 -27.02 -7.88 5.09
N PHE A 65 -27.47 -9.07 4.67
CA PHE A 65 -26.60 -10.12 4.16
C PHE A 65 -25.91 -9.72 2.85
N ASP A 66 -26.66 -9.19 1.89
CA ASP A 66 -26.13 -8.75 0.60
C ASP A 66 -25.12 -7.63 0.76
N THR A 67 -25.41 -6.68 1.67
CA THR A 67 -24.52 -5.54 1.95
C THR A 67 -23.18 -6.00 2.54
N ILE A 68 -23.22 -6.96 3.47
CA ILE A 68 -22.01 -7.55 4.05
C ILE A 68 -21.23 -8.31 2.96
N ILE A 69 -21.87 -9.19 2.21
CA ILE A 69 -21.17 -9.99 1.17
C ILE A 69 -20.51 -9.08 0.14
N LEU A 70 -21.24 -8.09 -0.37
CA LEU A 70 -20.73 -7.22 -1.43
C LEU A 70 -19.59 -6.32 -0.91
N ALA A 71 -19.73 -5.78 0.30
CA ALA A 71 -18.69 -4.95 0.91
C ALA A 71 -17.41 -5.76 1.21
N PHE A 72 -17.54 -6.90 1.90
CA PHE A 72 -16.38 -7.70 2.28
C PHE A 72 -15.76 -8.43 1.08
N GLY A 73 -16.59 -8.91 0.15
CA GLY A 73 -16.15 -9.55 -1.09
C GLY A 73 -15.33 -8.60 -1.95
N SER A 74 -15.82 -7.37 -2.20
CA SER A 74 -15.06 -6.37 -2.96
C SER A 74 -13.77 -5.94 -2.24
N ASN A 75 -13.80 -5.84 -0.90
CA ASN A 75 -12.61 -5.50 -0.11
C ASN A 75 -11.56 -6.63 -0.09
N ALA A 76 -11.96 -7.89 -0.30
CA ALA A 76 -11.03 -9.00 -0.46
C ALA A 76 -10.18 -8.84 -1.73
N PHE A 77 -10.78 -8.39 -2.84
CA PHE A 77 -10.03 -8.07 -4.06
C PHE A 77 -9.01 -6.94 -3.85
N PHE A 78 -9.42 -5.87 -3.17
CA PHE A 78 -8.49 -4.81 -2.75
C PHE A 78 -7.35 -5.37 -1.91
N SER A 79 -7.65 -6.21 -0.93
CA SER A 79 -6.64 -6.79 -0.02
C SER A 79 -5.61 -7.63 -0.76
N LEU A 80 -6.05 -8.45 -1.73
CA LEU A 80 -5.13 -9.23 -2.58
C LEU A 80 -4.21 -8.32 -3.39
N ALA A 81 -4.77 -7.30 -4.05
CA ALA A 81 -3.98 -6.35 -4.85
C ALA A 81 -3.00 -5.55 -3.97
N PHE A 82 -3.41 -5.17 -2.77
CA PHE A 82 -2.59 -4.47 -1.79
C PHE A 82 -1.43 -5.34 -1.30
N ILE A 83 -1.69 -6.60 -0.93
CA ILE A 83 -0.67 -7.55 -0.51
C ILE A 83 0.37 -7.73 -1.62
N MET A 84 -0.05 -8.03 -2.85
CA MET A 84 0.86 -8.24 -3.98
C MET A 84 1.73 -7.01 -4.26
N SER A 85 1.15 -5.81 -4.19
CA SER A 85 1.87 -4.57 -4.46
C SER A 85 2.85 -4.19 -3.35
N CYS A 86 2.48 -4.42 -2.09
CA CYS A 86 3.28 -4.02 -0.93
C CYS A 86 4.34 -5.05 -0.53
N TYR A 87 4.21 -6.32 -0.91
CA TYR A 87 5.09 -7.41 -0.45
C TYR A 87 6.57 -7.11 -0.66
N ASN A 88 6.96 -6.84 -1.91
CA ASN A 88 8.36 -6.58 -2.27
C ASN A 88 8.89 -5.30 -1.61
N PHE A 89 8.04 -4.27 -1.50
CA PHE A 89 8.42 -3.02 -0.87
C PHE A 89 8.67 -3.19 0.63
N VAL A 90 7.79 -3.90 1.34
CA VAL A 90 7.95 -4.18 2.77
C VAL A 90 9.16 -5.06 3.03
N CYS A 91 9.40 -6.07 2.19
CA CYS A 91 10.60 -6.90 2.24
C CYS A 91 11.88 -6.04 2.13
N MET A 92 11.98 -5.23 1.08
CA MET A 92 13.12 -4.32 0.87
C MET A 92 13.29 -3.34 2.03
N ARG A 93 12.18 -2.81 2.57
CA ARG A 93 12.19 -1.87 3.69
C ARG A 93 12.71 -2.49 4.98
N ILE A 94 12.46 -3.77 5.24
CA ILE A 94 13.00 -4.49 6.40
C ILE A 94 14.50 -4.72 6.19
N ILE A 95 14.89 -5.23 5.02
CA ILE A 95 16.28 -5.60 4.71
C ILE A 95 17.24 -4.41 4.76
N LEU A 96 16.84 -3.26 4.21
CA LEU A 96 17.65 -2.04 4.25
C LEU A 96 17.92 -1.54 5.69
N GLY A 97 17.08 -1.93 6.65
CA GLY A 97 17.15 -1.43 8.02
C GLY A 97 16.87 0.08 8.12
N SER A 98 16.78 0.59 9.36
CA SER A 98 16.52 2.01 9.61
C SER A 98 17.69 2.91 9.25
N GLU A 99 18.92 2.39 9.32
CA GLU A 99 20.16 3.13 9.10
C GLU A 99 20.34 3.57 7.65
N ILE A 100 20.37 2.62 6.70
CA ILE A 100 20.49 2.90 5.26
C ILE A 100 19.30 3.74 4.78
N ARG A 101 18.10 3.45 5.29
CA ARG A 101 16.87 4.19 4.96
C ARG A 101 16.91 5.64 5.40
N ASN A 102 17.56 5.93 6.51
CA ASN A 102 17.72 7.29 7.00
C ASN A 102 18.83 8.03 6.25
N GLN A 103 19.83 7.34 5.72
CA GLN A 103 20.91 7.98 4.96
C GLN A 103 20.55 8.17 3.48
N SER A 104 19.81 7.23 2.88
CA SER A 104 19.41 7.29 1.48
C SER A 104 18.33 8.33 1.21
N VAL A 105 18.60 9.24 0.29
CA VAL A 105 17.65 10.25 -0.16
C VAL A 105 16.58 9.63 -1.07
N LEU A 106 16.96 8.67 -1.92
CA LEU A 106 16.06 7.95 -2.83
C LEU A 106 15.01 7.15 -2.04
N ILE A 107 15.43 6.33 -1.06
CA ILE A 107 14.51 5.53 -0.27
C ILE A 107 13.59 6.42 0.56
N ARG A 108 14.13 7.47 1.19
CA ARG A 108 13.33 8.46 1.93
C ARG A 108 12.29 9.16 1.04
N LEU A 109 12.64 9.46 -0.21
CA LEU A 109 11.71 10.04 -1.18
C LEU A 109 10.60 9.07 -1.55
N ILE A 110 10.93 7.79 -1.79
CA ILE A 110 9.95 6.73 -2.07
C ILE A 110 9.01 6.55 -0.87
N GLU A 111 9.54 6.43 0.35
CA GLU A 111 8.73 6.30 1.56
C GLU A 111 7.80 7.50 1.78
N LYS A 112 8.28 8.73 1.53
CA LYS A 112 7.46 9.94 1.65
C LYS A 112 6.29 9.92 0.67
N LYS A 113 6.52 9.50 -0.58
CA LYS A 113 5.47 9.38 -1.59
C LYS A 113 4.48 8.28 -1.26
N ILE A 114 4.96 7.10 -0.87
CA ILE A 114 4.07 6.00 -0.45
C ILE A 114 3.19 6.46 0.72
N ARG A 115 3.77 7.07 1.75
CA ARG A 115 2.99 7.61 2.88
C ARG A 115 1.95 8.63 2.42
N PHE A 116 2.31 9.55 1.54
CA PHE A 116 1.38 10.52 0.99
C PHE A 116 0.19 9.84 0.29
N TYR A 117 0.45 8.89 -0.61
CA TYR A 117 -0.61 8.17 -1.32
C TYR A 117 -1.41 7.24 -0.41
N SER A 118 -0.82 6.67 0.64
CA SER A 118 -1.57 5.90 1.66
C SER A 118 -2.54 6.79 2.44
N VAL A 119 -2.11 7.98 2.86
CA VAL A 119 -3.00 8.95 3.54
C VAL A 119 -4.08 9.47 2.58
N PHE A 120 -3.71 9.77 1.34
CA PHE A 120 -4.65 10.18 0.30
C PHE A 120 -5.73 9.11 0.07
N LEU A 121 -5.32 7.84 -0.01
CA LEU A 121 -6.22 6.70 -0.18
C LEU A 121 -7.19 6.58 1.00
N LEU A 122 -6.73 6.72 2.25
CA LEU A 122 -7.62 6.76 3.42
C LEU A 122 -8.60 7.93 3.35
N PHE A 123 -8.10 9.14 3.06
CA PHE A 123 -8.90 10.35 3.02
C PHE A 123 -10.03 10.27 1.97
N VAL A 124 -9.70 9.84 0.74
CA VAL A 124 -10.68 9.70 -0.34
C VAL A 124 -11.75 8.67 0.03
N ASN A 125 -11.38 7.52 0.59
CA ASN A 125 -12.38 6.51 0.95
C ASN A 125 -13.26 6.91 2.13
N ILE A 126 -12.76 7.72 3.07
CA ILE A 126 -13.61 8.32 4.11
C ILE A 126 -14.63 9.27 3.47
N MET A 127 -14.20 10.14 2.55
CA MET A 127 -15.12 11.04 1.83
C MET A 127 -16.16 10.27 1.01
N VAL A 128 -15.73 9.24 0.28
CA VAL A 128 -16.65 8.36 -0.46
C VAL A 128 -17.63 7.68 0.49
N GLY A 129 -17.17 7.13 1.62
CA GLY A 129 -18.05 6.53 2.62
C GLY A 129 -19.13 7.48 3.13
N LEU A 130 -18.77 8.74 3.42
CA LEU A 130 -19.75 9.77 3.82
C LEU A 130 -20.77 10.08 2.73
N ILE A 131 -20.34 10.18 1.47
CA ILE A 131 -21.22 10.41 0.32
C ILE A 131 -22.18 9.21 0.13
N LEU A 132 -21.66 7.98 0.26
CA LEU A 132 -22.47 6.76 0.12
C LEU A 132 -23.52 6.66 1.22
N LEU A 133 -23.18 7.01 2.47
CA LEU A 133 -24.16 7.11 3.56
C LEU A 133 -25.28 8.11 3.28
N TRP A 134 -24.97 9.22 2.59
CA TRP A 134 -25.96 10.25 2.27
C TRP A 134 -26.84 9.89 1.06
N THR A 135 -26.30 9.12 0.10
CA THR A 135 -27.01 8.80 -1.15
C THR A 135 -28.22 7.87 -0.92
N GLY A 136 -28.15 7.00 0.09
CA GLY A 136 -29.28 6.17 0.51
C GLY A 136 -28.87 4.75 0.92
N GLU A 137 -29.88 3.91 1.12
CA GLU A 137 -29.70 2.54 1.58
C GLU A 137 -28.80 1.71 0.65
N ARG A 138 -27.95 0.86 1.23
CA ARG A 138 -27.13 -0.16 0.55
C ARG A 138 -25.98 0.38 -0.29
N PHE A 139 -25.87 1.69 -0.54
CA PHE A 139 -24.77 2.26 -1.31
C PHE A 139 -23.41 2.07 -0.63
N VAL A 140 -23.39 1.97 0.70
CA VAL A 140 -22.18 1.67 1.49
C VAL A 140 -21.56 0.32 1.12
N SER A 141 -22.34 -0.61 0.55
CA SER A 141 -21.80 -1.88 0.03
C SER A 141 -20.74 -1.68 -1.06
N GLY A 142 -20.82 -0.57 -1.81
CA GLY A 142 -19.85 -0.18 -2.84
C GLY A 142 -18.52 0.36 -2.29
N LEU A 143 -18.39 0.55 -0.97
CA LEU A 143 -17.17 1.10 -0.36
C LEU A 143 -15.95 0.20 -0.61
N GLY A 144 -16.11 -1.12 -0.58
CA GLY A 144 -15.02 -2.05 -0.88
C GLY A 144 -14.51 -1.92 -2.33
N PHE A 145 -15.39 -1.61 -3.28
CA PHE A 145 -15.00 -1.31 -4.66
C PHE A 145 -14.27 0.03 -4.77
N SER A 146 -14.70 1.05 -4.00
CA SER A 146 -13.99 2.33 -3.91
C SER A 146 -12.54 2.15 -3.44
N TRP A 147 -12.29 1.32 -2.42
CA TRP A 147 -10.93 1.01 -1.95
C TRP A 147 -10.07 0.45 -3.07
N PHE A 148 -10.61 -0.48 -3.86
CA PHE A 148 -9.89 -1.07 -4.99
C PHE A 148 -9.55 -0.03 -6.08
N VAL A 149 -10.54 0.75 -6.52
CA VAL A 149 -10.33 1.74 -7.59
C VAL A 149 -9.37 2.84 -7.16
N THR A 150 -9.56 3.40 -5.97
CA THR A 150 -8.68 4.44 -5.43
C THR A 150 -7.27 3.93 -5.19
N PHE A 151 -7.09 2.66 -4.84
CA PHE A 151 -5.79 2.02 -4.77
C PHE A 151 -5.10 1.94 -6.13
N LEU A 152 -5.79 1.48 -7.17
CA LEU A 152 -5.24 1.43 -8.54
C LEU A 152 -4.79 2.81 -9.00
N VAL A 153 -5.63 3.83 -8.81
CA VAL A 153 -5.29 5.22 -9.14
C VAL A 153 -4.06 5.67 -8.34
N SER A 154 -4.00 5.38 -7.04
CA SER A 154 -2.87 5.74 -6.18
C SER A 154 -1.57 5.07 -6.62
N VAL A 155 -1.61 3.80 -7.03
CA VAL A 155 -0.45 3.07 -7.55
C VAL A 155 0.02 3.68 -8.88
N LEU A 156 -0.90 3.98 -9.80
CA LEU A 156 -0.56 4.61 -11.09
C LEU A 156 0.04 6.00 -10.89
N CYS A 157 -0.54 6.82 -10.01
CA CYS A 157 0.01 8.14 -9.66
C CYS A 157 1.35 8.02 -8.95
N LEU A 158 1.54 7.04 -8.06
CA LEU A 158 2.82 6.78 -7.42
C LEU A 158 3.88 6.45 -8.47
N GLN A 159 3.61 5.50 -9.36
CA GLN A 159 4.51 5.10 -10.45
C GLN A 159 4.85 6.29 -11.37
N GLY A 160 3.85 7.04 -11.82
CA GLY A 160 4.03 8.24 -12.64
C GLY A 160 4.85 9.32 -11.92
N SER A 161 4.69 9.45 -10.60
CA SER A 161 5.44 10.44 -9.81
C SER A 161 6.88 10.00 -9.46
N LEU A 162 7.16 8.71 -9.53
CA LEU A 162 8.48 8.11 -9.32
C LEU A 162 9.29 7.99 -10.61
N SER A 163 8.63 7.86 -11.77
CA SER A 163 9.28 7.67 -13.08
C SER A 163 10.40 8.69 -13.36
N ARG A 164 10.19 9.96 -12.97
CA ARG A 164 11.19 11.04 -13.12
C ARG A 164 12.49 10.84 -12.33
N TYR A 165 12.49 9.96 -11.32
CA TYR A 165 13.65 9.65 -10.50
C TYR A 165 14.30 8.30 -10.88
N MET A 166 13.60 7.47 -11.65
CA MET A 166 14.04 6.14 -12.08
C MET A 166 14.84 6.23 -13.39
N THR A 167 15.99 6.91 -13.34
CA THR A 167 16.92 6.93 -14.49
C THR A 167 17.45 5.52 -14.79
N PRO A 168 17.92 5.22 -16.02
CA PRO A 168 18.38 3.88 -16.39
C PRO A 168 19.45 3.30 -15.45
N ALA A 169 20.36 4.14 -14.96
CA ALA A 169 21.39 3.75 -14.00
C ALA A 169 20.80 3.40 -12.61
N VAL A 170 19.84 4.19 -12.11
CA VAL A 170 19.13 3.91 -10.86
C VAL A 170 18.31 2.62 -10.97
N VAL A 171 17.62 2.42 -12.09
CA VAL A 171 16.87 1.18 -12.36
C VAL A 171 17.81 -0.03 -12.39
N SER A 172 18.98 0.10 -13.03
CA SER A 172 19.98 -0.97 -13.06
C SER A 172 20.51 -1.32 -11.67
N SER A 173 20.87 -0.32 -10.85
CA SER A 173 21.33 -0.55 -9.48
C SER A 173 20.25 -1.18 -8.60
N LEU A 174 19.00 -0.71 -8.71
CA LEU A 174 17.87 -1.31 -7.99
C LEU A 174 17.54 -2.71 -8.48
N SER A 175 17.72 -3.00 -9.78
CA SER A 175 17.56 -4.36 -10.32
C SER A 175 18.62 -5.30 -9.77
N LYS A 176 19.88 -4.85 -9.66
CA LYS A 176 20.96 -5.62 -9.04
C LYS A 176 20.71 -5.85 -7.55
N VAL A 177 20.20 -4.84 -6.84
CA VAL A 177 19.73 -5.01 -5.46
C VAL A 177 18.65 -6.09 -5.43
N LYS A 178 17.62 -6.00 -6.28
CA LYS A 178 16.55 -7.00 -6.35
C LYS A 178 17.10 -8.40 -6.64
N GLU A 179 18.05 -8.54 -7.56
CA GLU A 179 18.70 -9.81 -7.87
C GLU A 179 19.42 -10.39 -6.66
N LEU A 180 20.22 -9.59 -5.95
CA LEU A 180 20.90 -9.99 -4.72
C LEU A 180 19.91 -10.44 -3.64
N LEU A 181 18.80 -9.71 -3.48
CA LEU A 181 17.75 -10.06 -2.53
C LEU A 181 16.93 -11.29 -2.95
N SER A 182 16.90 -11.61 -4.24
CA SER A 182 16.17 -12.75 -4.81
C SER A 182 17.04 -14.01 -4.99
N ALA A 183 18.34 -13.90 -4.75
CA ALA A 183 19.28 -15.01 -4.79
C ALA A 183 19.07 -15.90 -3.55
N THR A 184 17.92 -16.54 -3.48
CA THR A 184 17.71 -17.73 -2.66
C THR A 184 18.71 -18.79 -3.16
N PRO A 185 19.51 -19.43 -2.28
CA PRO A 185 20.26 -20.61 -2.69
C PRO A 185 19.26 -21.64 -3.20
N LYS A 186 19.50 -22.18 -4.40
CA LYS A 186 18.76 -23.36 -4.89
C LYS A 186 19.09 -24.57 -4.03
#